data_AF-T0ZLD4-F1
#
_entry.id   AF-T0ZLD4-F1
#
_cell.length_a   1.000
_cell.length_b   1.000
_cell.length_c   1.000
_cell.angle_alpha   90.00
_cell.angle_beta   90.00
_cell.angle_gamma   90.00
#
_symmetry.space_group_name_H-M   'P 1'
#
loop_
_entity.id
_entity.type
_entity.pdbx_description
1 polymer ?
#
loop_
_entity_poly.entity_id
_entity_poly.type
_entity_poly.pdbx_seq_one_letter_code
_entity_poly.pdbx_strand_id
1 'polypeptide(L)' 'MLAMPHLNLVQLVAIWAIPGLFAITLHEVAHGYAARQFGDRTAEMLGRLKLNPIRHIDPIGTILVPLACLILP' A
#
# COMPACT_ATOMS: atom_id res chain seq x y z
N MET A 1 14.28 10.29 -28.52
CA MET A 1 13.13 9.37 -28.39
C MET A 1 13.64 8.15 -27.65
N LEU A 2 13.37 8.03 -26.34
CA LEU A 2 13.88 6.89 -25.56
C LEU A 2 13.32 5.60 -26.17
N ALA A 3 14.20 4.67 -26.52
CA ALA A 3 13.79 3.32 -26.90
C ALA A 3 13.06 2.73 -25.69
N MET A 4 11.74 2.60 -25.78
CA MET A 4 10.97 1.94 -24.73
C MET A 4 11.44 0.49 -24.68
N PRO A 5 11.98 0.01 -23.55
CA PRO A 5 12.34 -1.39 -23.45
C PRO A 5 11.09 -2.22 -23.68
N HIS A 6 11.19 -3.24 -24.54
CA HIS A 6 10.15 -4.25 -24.68
C HIS A 6 10.16 -5.13 -23.43
N LEU A 7 9.47 -4.65 -22.39
CA LEU A 7 9.28 -5.39 -21.15
C LEU A 7 8.24 -6.48 -21.38
N ASN A 8 8.56 -7.69 -20.94
CA ASN A 8 7.54 -8.73 -20.84
C ASN A 8 6.63 -8.46 -19.62
N LEU A 9 5.50 -9.16 -19.55
CA LEU A 9 4.51 -8.97 -18.48
C LEU A 9 5.13 -9.12 -17.08
N VAL A 10 6.01 -10.11 -16.90
CA VAL A 10 6.65 -10.37 -15.60
C VAL A 10 7.54 -9.20 -15.18
N GLN A 11 8.34 -8.68 -16.10
CA GLN A 11 9.20 -7.52 -15.86
C GLN A 11 8.38 -6.27 -15.57
N LEU A 12 7.31 -6.04 -16.33
CA LEU A 12 6.40 -4.92 -16.11
C LEU A 12 5.80 -4.99 -14.70
N VAL A 13 5.23 -6.13 -14.31
CA VAL A 13 4.66 -6.32 -12.98
C VAL A 13 5.71 -6.14 -11.89
N ALA A 14 6.90 -6.72 -12.05
CA ALA A 14 7.96 -6.60 -11.05
C ALA A 14 8.41 -5.15 -10.83
N ILE A 15 8.57 -4.38 -11.91
CA ILE A 15 9.04 -2.98 -11.85
C ILE A 15 8.02 -2.07 -11.16
N TRP A 16 6.72 -2.30 -11.36
CA TRP A 16 5.68 -1.47 -10.77
C TRP A 16 5.21 -1.96 -9.41
N ALA A 17 4.88 -3.24 -9.30
CA ALA A 17 4.22 -3.79 -8.11
C ALA A 17 5.16 -3.86 -6.90
N ILE A 18 6.41 -4.29 -7.08
CA ILE A 18 7.32 -4.48 -5.94
C ILE A 18 7.65 -3.14 -5.25
N PRO A 19 8.10 -2.09 -5.96
CA PRO A 19 8.38 -0.80 -5.34
C PRO A 19 7.09 -0.12 -4.85
N GLY A 20 5.98 -0.26 -5.58
CA GLY A 20 4.69 0.31 -5.19
C GLY A 20 4.16 -0.27 -3.88
N LEU A 21 4.15 -1.60 -3.74
CA LEU A 21 3.73 -2.26 -2.51
C LEU A 21 4.62 -1.88 -1.32
N PHE A 22 5.93 -1.80 -1.55
CA PHE A 22 6.87 -1.37 -0.52
C PHE A 22 6.64 0.09 -0.10
N ALA A 23 6.44 0.99 -1.06
CA ALA A 23 6.20 2.40 -0.80
C ALA A 23 4.90 2.63 0.00
N ILE A 24 3.81 1.98 -0.38
CA ILE A 24 2.52 2.07 0.33
C ILE A 24 2.66 1.49 1.75
N THR A 25 3.29 0.33 1.90
CA THR A 25 3.49 -0.29 3.22
C THR A 25 4.29 0.60 4.15
N LEU A 26 5.38 1.23 3.65
CA LEU A 26 6.15 2.19 4.44
C LEU A 26 5.34 3.43 4.80
N HIS A 27 4.57 3.96 3.86
CA HIS A 27 3.72 5.13 4.07
C HIS A 27 2.72 4.90 5.20
N GLU A 28 2.02 3.77 5.18
CA GLU A 28 1.03 3.42 6.20
C GLU A 28 1.65 3.15 7.57
N VAL A 29 2.78 2.44 7.61
CA VAL A 29 3.52 2.22 8.87
C VAL A 29 4.05 3.54 9.43
N ALA A 30 4.47 4.48 8.58
CA ALA A 30 4.92 5.80 9.01
C ALA A 30 3.79 6.62 9.65
N HIS A 31 2.59 6.60 9.05
CA HIS A 31 1.40 7.21 9.66
C HIS A 31 1.06 6.60 11.01
N GLY A 32 1.01 5.26 11.08
CA GLY A 32 0.72 4.56 12.33
C GLY A 32 1.79 4.80 13.39
N TYR A 33 3.06 4.89 13.00
CA TYR A 33 4.17 5.21 13.91
C TYR A 33 4.03 6.63 14.46
N ALA A 34 3.76 7.61 13.60
CA ALA A 34 3.53 8.99 13.99
C ALA A 34 2.31 9.08 14.93
N ALA A 35 1.17 8.49 14.56
CA ALA A 35 -0.04 8.43 15.36
C ALA A 35 0.24 7.87 16.77
N ARG A 36 1.04 6.80 16.87
CA ARG A 36 1.48 6.24 18.16
C ARG A 36 2.28 7.24 18.99
N GLN A 37 3.15 8.05 18.38
CA GLN A 37 3.89 9.09 19.11
C GLN A 37 2.98 10.19 19.65
N PHE A 38 1.83 10.44 19.00
CA PHE A 38 0.81 11.40 19.43
C PHE A 38 -0.34 10.76 20.23
N GLY A 39 -0.19 9.51 20.68
CA GLY A 39 -1.11 8.84 21.61
C GLY A 39 -2.19 7.95 20.98
N ASP A 40 -2.33 7.92 19.65
CA ASP A 40 -3.22 6.98 18.98
C ASP A 40 -2.51 5.63 18.76
N ARG A 41 -2.93 4.63 19.55
CA ARG A 41 -2.35 3.28 19.51
C ARG A 41 -3.13 2.31 18.63
N THR A 42 -4.10 2.75 17.85
CA THR A 42 -4.99 1.88 17.05
C THR A 42 -4.19 0.96 16.11
N ALA A 43 -3.28 1.53 15.31
CA ALA A 43 -2.46 0.75 14.37
C ALA A 43 -1.53 -0.25 15.09
N GLU A 44 -1.04 0.09 16.29
CA GLU A 44 -0.23 -0.79 17.13
C GLU A 44 -1.06 -1.96 17.69
N MET A 45 -2.23 -1.65 18.25
CA MET A 45 -3.16 -2.63 18.82
C MET A 45 -3.67 -3.63 17.77
N LEU A 46 -3.88 -3.17 16.54
CA LEU A 46 -4.25 -4.02 15.40
C LEU A 46 -3.07 -4.81 14.81
N GLY A 47 -1.85 -4.62 15.34
CA GLY A 47 -0.65 -5.30 14.84
C GLY A 47 -0.22 -4.86 13.44
N ARG A 48 -0.63 -3.65 13.01
CA ARG A 48 -0.38 -3.09 11.68
C ARG A 48 0.95 -2.31 11.58
N LEU A 49 1.64 -2.03 12.69
CA LEU A 49 3.00 -1.44 12.66
C LEU A 49 4.08 -2.46 12.27
N LYS A 50 3.98 -3.05 11.08
CA LYS A 50 4.91 -4.08 10.56
C LYS A 50 5.14 -3.88 9.07
N LEU A 51 6.37 -4.01 8.57
CA LEU A 51 6.69 -3.91 7.14
C LEU A 51 6.19 -5.11 6.28
N ASN A 52 5.20 -5.84 6.76
CA ASN A 52 4.57 -6.92 6.01
C ASN A 52 3.33 -6.36 5.28
N PRO A 53 3.32 -6.26 3.94
CA PRO A 53 2.20 -5.72 3.18
C PRO A 53 0.88 -6.47 3.43
N ILE A 54 0.95 -7.77 3.73
CA ILE A 54 -0.24 -8.60 3.97
C ILE A 54 -1.01 -8.12 5.21
N ARG A 55 -0.34 -7.52 6.21
CA ARG A 55 -0.97 -7.02 7.44
C ARG A 55 -1.83 -5.76 7.22
N HIS A 56 -1.68 -5.12 6.06
CA HIS A 56 -2.36 -3.89 5.71
C HIS A 56 -3.54 -4.10 4.75
N ILE A 57 -3.68 -5.31 4.21
CA ILE A 57 -4.80 -5.64 3.32
C ILE A 57 -6.07 -5.76 4.15
N ASP A 58 -7.09 -4.99 3.75
CA ASP A 58 -8.41 -4.98 4.35
C ASP A 58 -9.45 -5.02 3.21
N PRO A 59 -10.44 -5.93 3.20
CA PRO A 59 -11.39 -6.02 2.10
C PRO A 59 -12.17 -4.71 1.85
N ILE A 60 -12.41 -3.92 2.89
CA ILE A 60 -13.10 -2.64 2.76
C ILE A 60 -12.14 -1.62 2.13
N GLY A 61 -10.97 -1.41 2.73
CA GLY A 61 -10.01 -0.41 2.28
C GLY A 61 -9.35 -0.74 0.93
N THR A 62 -9.08 -2.01 0.65
CA THR A 62 -8.35 -2.47 -0.55
C THR A 62 -9.28 -2.76 -1.73
N ILE A 63 -10.55 -3.12 -1.50
CA ILE A 63 -11.49 -3.47 -2.57
C ILE A 63 -12.68 -2.51 -2.60
N LEU A 64 -13.44 -2.41 -1.51
CA LEU A 64 -14.70 -1.65 -1.53
C LEU A 64 -14.48 -0.15 -1.72
N VAL A 65 -13.48 0.45 -1.05
CA VAL A 65 -13.20 1.89 -1.17
C VAL A 65 -12.75 2.26 -2.59
N PRO A 66 -11.74 1.60 -3.21
CA PRO A 66 -11.38 1.89 -4.60
C PRO A 66 -12.52 1.67 -5.59
N LEU A 67 -13.31 0.61 -5.41
CA LEU A 67 -14.47 0.34 -6.25
C LEU A 67 -15.54 1.42 -6.08
N ALA A 68 -15.81 1.85 -4.86
CA ALA A 68 -16.71 2.95 -4.58
C ALA A 68 -16.20 4.26 -5.21
N CYS A 69 -14.92 4.58 -5.10
CA CYS A 69 -14.32 5.75 -5.75
C CYS A 69 -14.35 5.68 -7.28
N LEU A 70 -14.45 4.49 -7.88
CA LEU A 70 -14.56 4.32 -9.33
C LEU A 70 -16.02 4.48 -9.83
N ILE A 71 -16.99 4.06 -9.02
CA ILE A 71 -18.42 4.04 -9.39
C ILE A 71 -19.14 5.33 -8.95
N LEU A 72 -18.77 5.88 -7.80
CA LEU A 72 -19.31 7.13 -7.28
C LEU A 72 -18.44 8.28 -7.82
N PRO A 73 -19.01 9.19 -8.64
CA PRO A 73 -18.28 10.34 -9.17
C PRO A 73 -17.88 11.35 -8.08
#